data_AF-A0A1Y3XVA6-F1
#
_entry.id   AF-A0A1Y3XVA6-F1
#
_cell.length_a   1.000
_cell.length_b   1.000
_cell.length_c   1.000
_cell.angle_alpha   90.00
_cell.angle_beta   90.00
_cell.angle_gamma   90.00
#
_symmetry.space_group_name_H-M   'P 1'
#
loop_
_entity.id
_entity.type
_entity.pdbx_description
1 polymer ?
#
loop_
_entity_poly.entity_id
_entity_poly.type
_entity_poly.pdbx_seq_one_letter_code
_entity_poly.pdbx_strand_id
1 'polypeptide(L)'
;MGEKHSAVGYLFREGAFLPAQETKPVRNEFGLDLFQHRGSVYEGKTGLQFCSLQQAEDLAGFVEKHGGIEKVQKLIADSLERTGLSPRYTRPDEKKKDIFPPKEKDENRVFAKDLMGNKHYYYRFYNENGIELYTMEKKREFFQTVYIPCDGFMVGIDQRHRLEEVLKWLPTLEHGIRGEIERVFNQSMEAPDRWADLGFANLLGRYEEAKAHNAPIAAERQRQADERRAQQEVREQQLAQERQARYDSAIREAEGDIMAGKEVINREINGKSLIMQLFREHEIPVPLKTQGWIINSLHSIRYEPQNGEWHYRYFKGSRNSTKMFDLLSQLSAAIQTRQQFEEHGASPPDSPVLDCEEEQDMEL
;
A
#
# COMPACT_ATOMS: atom_id res chain seq x y z
N MET A 1 27.28 -38.44 2.30
CA MET A 1 27.79 -37.79 1.08
C MET A 1 27.01 -36.50 0.91
N GLY A 2 27.65 -35.33 1.08
CA GLY A 2 26.94 -34.06 0.92
C GLY A 2 26.40 -33.93 -0.50
N GLU A 3 25.15 -33.50 -0.64
CA GLU A 3 24.58 -33.20 -1.96
C GLU A 3 25.49 -32.20 -2.67
N LYS A 4 25.95 -32.57 -3.87
CA LYS A 4 26.76 -31.64 -4.68
C LYS A 4 25.85 -30.50 -5.10
N HIS A 5 26.32 -29.27 -4.93
CA HIS A 5 25.58 -28.06 -5.28
C HIS A 5 26.57 -27.00 -5.79
N SER A 6 26.13 -26.15 -6.72
CA SER A 6 26.89 -25.04 -7.31
C SER A 6 27.47 -24.09 -6.25
N ALA A 7 28.51 -23.33 -6.62
CA ALA A 7 29.05 -22.25 -5.78
C ALA A 7 28.23 -20.95 -5.88
N VAL A 8 27.24 -20.90 -6.77
CA VAL A 8 26.32 -19.78 -6.98
C VAL A 8 25.16 -19.86 -5.97
N GLY A 9 24.83 -18.75 -5.32
CA GLY A 9 23.60 -18.65 -4.52
C GLY A 9 22.43 -18.20 -5.38
N TYR A 10 21.22 -18.67 -5.07
CA TYR A 10 19.99 -18.25 -5.74
C TYR A 10 18.96 -17.81 -4.69
N LEU A 11 18.33 -16.66 -4.90
CA LEU A 11 17.28 -16.11 -4.05
C LEU A 11 15.93 -16.40 -4.69
N PHE A 12 14.94 -16.84 -3.92
CA PHE A 12 13.58 -16.97 -4.39
C PHE A 12 12.77 -15.71 -4.04
N ARG A 13 12.34 -14.98 -5.07
CA ARG A 13 11.52 -13.76 -4.94
C ARG A 13 10.47 -13.73 -6.02
N GLU A 14 9.26 -13.30 -5.65
CA GLU A 14 8.14 -13.10 -6.58
C GLU A 14 7.87 -14.29 -7.53
N GLY A 15 8.07 -15.52 -7.03
CA GLY A 15 7.80 -16.76 -7.76
C GLY A 15 8.97 -17.32 -8.59
N ALA A 16 10.16 -16.70 -8.57
CA ALA A 16 11.31 -17.14 -9.37
C ALA A 16 12.64 -17.14 -8.59
N PHE A 17 13.60 -17.94 -9.07
CA PHE A 17 14.98 -17.98 -8.56
C PHE A 17 15.87 -16.98 -9.30
N LEU A 18 16.51 -16.07 -8.55
CA LEU A 18 17.44 -15.07 -9.05
C LEU A 18 18.86 -15.37 -8.56
N PRO A 19 19.88 -15.41 -9.43
CA PRO A 19 21.25 -15.60 -9.01
C PRO A 19 21.73 -14.43 -8.14
N ALA A 20 22.48 -14.73 -7.08
CA ALA A 20 23.05 -13.75 -6.17
C ALA A 20 24.56 -13.64 -6.37
N GLN A 21 25.05 -12.41 -6.61
CA GLN A 21 26.48 -12.11 -6.57
C GLN A 21 27.00 -12.07 -5.13
N GLU A 22 28.31 -12.30 -4.99
CA GLU A 22 29.07 -12.08 -3.74
C GLU A 22 28.54 -12.83 -2.51
N THR A 23 27.88 -13.97 -2.73
CA THR A 23 27.42 -14.82 -1.62
C THR A 23 28.59 -15.40 -0.85
N LYS A 24 28.40 -15.52 0.47
CA LYS A 24 29.35 -16.21 1.36
C LYS A 24 28.60 -17.33 2.09
N PRO A 25 29.15 -18.56 2.13
CA PRO A 25 28.53 -19.67 2.85
C PRO A 25 28.50 -19.36 4.35
N VAL A 26 27.42 -19.77 5.03
CA VAL A 26 27.26 -19.65 6.47
C VAL A 26 27.41 -21.04 7.08
N ARG A 27 28.53 -21.28 7.76
CA ARG A 27 28.77 -22.54 8.47
C ARG A 27 27.89 -22.59 9.72
N ASN A 28 27.28 -23.73 9.97
CA ASN A 28 26.42 -23.96 11.12
C ASN A 28 26.56 -25.41 11.60
N GLU A 29 26.22 -25.65 12.86
CA GLU A 29 26.24 -26.97 13.50
C GLU A 29 25.04 -27.86 13.12
N PHE A 30 24.00 -27.27 12.53
CA PHE A 30 22.75 -27.94 12.19
C PHE A 30 22.76 -28.65 10.83
N GLY A 31 23.84 -28.54 10.06
CA GLY A 31 23.96 -29.13 8.73
C GLY A 31 23.04 -28.50 7.67
N LEU A 32 22.54 -27.29 7.92
CA LEU A 32 21.75 -26.53 6.95
C LEU A 32 22.66 -25.94 5.88
N ASP A 33 22.23 -25.96 4.61
CA ASP A 33 22.94 -25.21 3.56
C ASP A 33 22.47 -23.76 3.57
N LEU A 34 23.30 -22.88 4.12
CA LEU A 34 22.98 -21.46 4.29
C LEU A 34 24.03 -20.58 3.60
N PHE A 35 23.61 -19.45 3.06
CA PHE A 35 24.51 -18.43 2.53
C PHE A 35 24.01 -17.01 2.82
N GLN A 36 24.93 -16.08 3.04
CA GLN A 36 24.60 -14.67 3.25
C GLN A 36 24.66 -13.88 1.95
N HIS A 37 23.73 -12.93 1.81
CA HIS A 37 23.70 -11.94 0.74
C HIS A 37 23.04 -10.65 1.25
N ARG A 38 23.68 -9.49 1.04
CA ARG A 38 23.15 -8.14 1.35
C ARG A 38 22.43 -8.05 2.72
N GLY A 39 23.11 -8.46 3.80
CA GLY A 39 22.62 -8.31 5.17
C GLY A 39 21.57 -9.34 5.62
N SER A 40 21.32 -10.38 4.83
CA SER A 40 20.41 -11.47 5.17
C SER A 40 21.04 -12.84 4.91
N VAL A 41 20.55 -13.86 5.60
CA VAL A 41 20.92 -15.27 5.39
C VAL A 41 19.78 -15.98 4.67
N TYR A 42 20.13 -16.81 3.70
CA TYR A 42 19.20 -17.52 2.82
C TYR A 42 19.46 -19.02 2.89
N GLU A 43 18.41 -19.80 2.72
CA GLU A 43 18.48 -21.26 2.66
C GLU A 43 18.76 -21.73 1.22
N GLY A 44 19.68 -22.66 1.08
CA GLY A 44 20.26 -23.07 -0.20
C GLY A 44 19.28 -23.74 -1.14
N LYS A 45 18.44 -24.65 -0.63
CA LYS A 45 17.52 -25.46 -1.45
C LYS A 45 16.31 -24.67 -1.93
N THR A 46 15.80 -23.76 -1.12
CA THR A 46 14.57 -22.98 -1.37
C THR A 46 14.86 -21.57 -1.85
N GLY A 47 16.07 -21.04 -1.63
CA GLY A 47 16.44 -19.66 -1.93
C GLY A 47 15.69 -18.62 -1.08
N LEU A 48 14.88 -19.05 -0.11
CA LEU A 48 14.13 -18.15 0.74
C LEU A 48 15.03 -17.52 1.80
N GLN A 49 14.66 -16.31 2.21
CA GLN A 49 15.33 -15.67 3.34
C GLN A 49 15.05 -16.49 4.61
N PHE A 50 16.13 -16.94 5.25
CA PHE A 50 16.10 -17.71 6.49
C PHE A 50 16.01 -16.79 7.70
N CYS A 51 16.90 -15.80 7.79
CA CYS A 51 16.90 -14.78 8.85
C CYS A 51 17.71 -13.54 8.44
N SER A 52 17.73 -12.50 9.28
CA SER A 52 18.66 -11.38 9.10
C SER A 52 20.09 -11.78 9.51
N LEU A 53 21.10 -11.06 9.01
CA LEU A 53 22.49 -11.34 9.39
C LEU A 53 22.74 -11.17 10.90
N GLN A 54 22.06 -10.22 11.54
CA GLN A 54 22.11 -10.03 13.01
C GLN A 54 21.55 -11.23 13.76
N GLN A 55 20.46 -11.82 13.28
CA GLN A 55 19.87 -13.01 13.89
C GLN A 55 20.73 -14.26 13.69
N ALA A 56 21.54 -14.30 12.63
CA ALA A 56 22.43 -15.42 12.36
C ALA A 56 23.65 -15.49 13.29
N GLU A 57 23.95 -14.41 14.04
CA GLU A 57 25.03 -14.43 15.05
C GLU A 57 24.74 -15.43 16.17
N ASP A 58 23.46 -15.63 16.52
CA ASP A 58 22.97 -16.67 17.42
C ASP A 58 21.97 -17.59 16.70
N LEU A 59 22.49 -18.37 15.75
CA LEU A 59 21.67 -19.28 14.96
C LEU A 59 21.05 -20.39 15.83
N ALA A 60 21.70 -20.79 16.91
CA ALA A 60 21.19 -21.81 17.83
C ALA A 60 19.95 -21.31 18.58
N GLY A 61 20.03 -20.10 19.16
CA GLY A 61 18.87 -19.45 19.76
C GLY A 61 17.75 -19.18 18.76
N PHE A 62 18.09 -18.85 17.50
CA PHE A 62 17.09 -18.73 16.43
C PHE A 62 16.37 -20.06 16.17
N VAL A 63 17.09 -21.17 16.01
CA VAL A 63 16.51 -22.49 15.76
C VAL A 63 15.65 -22.96 16.94
N GLU A 64 16.12 -22.78 18.17
CA GLU A 64 15.38 -23.13 19.38
C GLU A 64 14.06 -22.33 19.47
N LYS A 65 14.12 -21.02 19.22
CA LYS A 65 12.93 -20.15 19.19
C LYS A 65 11.91 -20.56 18.13
N HIS A 66 12.35 -21.19 17.04
CA HIS A 66 11.47 -21.70 15.98
C HIS A 66 11.07 -23.16 16.17
N GLY A 67 11.30 -23.73 17.36
CA GLY A 67 10.83 -25.06 17.75
C GLY A 67 11.80 -26.19 17.41
N GLY A 68 13.09 -25.89 17.31
CA GLY A 68 14.15 -26.86 17.12
C GLY A 68 14.42 -27.22 15.66
N ILE A 69 15.53 -27.92 15.44
CA ILE A 69 16.05 -28.19 14.09
C ILE A 69 15.10 -29.04 13.25
N GLU A 70 14.41 -30.02 13.84
CA GLU A 70 13.46 -30.88 13.12
C GLU A 70 12.32 -30.05 12.51
N LYS A 71 11.80 -29.07 13.25
CA LYS A 71 10.72 -28.21 12.77
C LYS A 71 11.22 -27.26 11.68
N VAL A 72 12.42 -26.72 11.83
CA VAL A 72 13.06 -25.89 10.80
C VAL A 72 13.29 -26.67 9.51
N GLN A 73 13.82 -27.90 9.59
CA GLN A 73 14.02 -28.77 8.43
C GLN A 73 12.69 -29.13 7.76
N LYS A 74 11.64 -29.39 8.55
CA LYS A 74 10.30 -29.61 8.01
C LYS A 74 9.77 -28.38 7.26
N LEU A 75 9.94 -27.18 7.81
CA LEU A 75 9.52 -25.94 7.14
C LEU A 75 10.28 -25.70 5.82
N ILE A 76 11.56 -26.07 5.77
CA ILE A 76 12.35 -26.02 4.53
C ILE A 76 11.79 -27.04 3.53
N ALA A 77 11.50 -28.28 3.96
CA ALA A 77 10.91 -29.32 3.13
C ALA A 77 9.53 -28.90 2.57
N ASP A 78 8.65 -28.40 3.42
CA ASP A 78 7.32 -27.90 3.04
C ASP A 78 7.45 -26.70 2.08
N SER A 79 8.47 -25.86 2.26
CA SER A 79 8.73 -24.72 1.37
C SER A 79 9.22 -25.16 -0.02
N LEU A 80 9.89 -26.31 -0.13
CA LEU A 80 10.35 -26.83 -1.42
C LEU A 80 9.20 -27.19 -2.35
N GLU A 81 8.07 -27.66 -1.82
CA GLU A 81 6.88 -27.90 -2.64
C GLU A 81 6.34 -26.60 -3.26
N ARG A 82 6.55 -25.46 -2.57
CA ARG A 82 6.07 -24.14 -3.01
C ARG A 82 7.06 -23.40 -3.90
N THR A 83 8.36 -23.46 -3.60
CA THR A 83 9.40 -22.71 -4.35
C THR A 83 10.01 -23.53 -5.47
N GLY A 84 9.94 -24.86 -5.39
CA GLY A 84 10.79 -25.76 -6.17
C GLY A 84 12.22 -25.81 -5.62
N LEU A 85 13.02 -26.73 -6.16
CA LEU A 85 14.43 -26.89 -5.80
C LEU A 85 15.29 -25.85 -6.54
N SER A 86 16.14 -25.17 -5.78
CA SER A 86 17.08 -24.17 -6.25
C SER A 86 17.94 -24.71 -7.40
N PRO A 87 18.16 -23.90 -8.47
CA PRO A 87 19.05 -24.26 -9.57
C PRO A 87 20.47 -24.65 -9.13
N ARG A 88 20.88 -24.21 -7.93
CA ARG A 88 22.14 -24.61 -7.29
C ARG A 88 22.31 -26.13 -7.22
N TYR A 89 21.23 -26.88 -7.03
CA TYR A 89 21.25 -28.33 -6.88
C TYR A 89 20.98 -29.10 -8.17
N THR A 90 20.39 -28.45 -9.17
CA THR A 90 20.18 -29.05 -10.49
C THR A 90 21.42 -28.94 -11.38
N ARG A 91 22.34 -28.02 -11.10
CA ARG A 91 23.60 -27.81 -11.83
C ARG A 91 24.83 -27.75 -10.90
N PRO A 92 25.22 -28.88 -10.28
CA PRO A 92 26.21 -28.91 -9.21
C PRO A 92 27.64 -28.50 -9.62
N ASP A 93 27.98 -28.60 -10.90
CA ASP A 93 29.34 -28.31 -11.41
C ASP A 93 29.52 -26.85 -11.86
N GLU A 94 28.52 -26.00 -11.66
CA GLU A 94 28.61 -24.57 -11.95
C GLU A 94 29.58 -23.90 -10.96
N LYS A 95 30.79 -23.59 -11.46
CA LYS A 95 31.79 -22.80 -10.72
C LYS A 95 31.25 -21.38 -10.55
N LYS A 96 31.80 -20.62 -9.58
CA LYS A 96 31.60 -19.17 -9.40
C LYS A 96 32.10 -18.43 -10.67
N LYS A 97 31.39 -18.57 -11.78
CA LYS A 97 31.54 -17.78 -12.99
C LYS A 97 30.63 -16.58 -12.83
N ASP A 98 31.02 -15.47 -13.44
CA ASP A 98 30.16 -14.30 -13.55
C ASP A 98 28.96 -14.68 -14.43
N ILE A 99 27.94 -15.19 -13.77
CA ILE A 99 26.57 -15.43 -14.25
C ILE A 99 25.89 -14.12 -14.70
N PHE A 100 26.57 -13.00 -14.50
CA PHE A 100 26.19 -11.69 -14.99
C PHE A 100 27.09 -11.36 -16.19
N PRO A 101 26.52 -10.97 -17.33
CA PRO A 101 27.29 -10.73 -18.53
C PRO A 101 28.29 -9.56 -18.30
N PRO A 102 29.53 -9.64 -18.82
CA PRO A 102 30.44 -8.51 -18.83
C PRO A 102 29.83 -7.34 -19.64
N LYS A 103 30.20 -6.09 -19.30
CA LYS A 103 29.79 -4.87 -20.03
C LYS A 103 30.48 -4.78 -21.39
N GLU A 104 30.09 -5.64 -22.32
CA GLU A 104 30.20 -5.41 -23.76
C GLU A 104 28.83 -4.96 -24.30
N LYS A 105 28.78 -4.35 -25.49
CA LYS A 105 27.50 -4.04 -26.16
C LYS A 105 26.73 -5.34 -26.35
N ASP A 106 25.81 -5.61 -25.44
CA ASP A 106 24.89 -6.75 -25.46
C ASP A 106 24.17 -6.77 -26.82
N GLU A 107 24.54 -7.69 -27.71
CA GLU A 107 23.95 -7.84 -29.06
C GLU A 107 22.45 -8.14 -29.01
N ASN A 108 21.94 -8.53 -27.83
CA ASN A 108 20.52 -8.73 -27.58
C ASN A 108 19.82 -7.50 -27.04
N ARG A 109 20.53 -6.41 -26.75
CA ARG A 109 19.95 -5.15 -26.28
C ARG A 109 19.62 -4.26 -27.46
N VAL A 110 18.33 -3.95 -27.62
CA VAL A 110 17.83 -3.06 -28.67
C VAL A 110 17.13 -1.86 -28.06
N PHE A 111 17.21 -0.73 -28.75
CA PHE A 111 16.49 0.47 -28.38
C PHE A 111 15.34 0.68 -29.37
N ALA A 112 14.11 0.65 -28.87
CA ALA A 112 12.91 0.70 -29.70
C ALA A 112 11.79 1.46 -29.00
N LYS A 113 10.70 1.74 -29.73
CA LYS A 113 9.51 2.40 -29.18
C LYS A 113 8.49 1.37 -28.74
N ASP A 114 7.79 1.60 -27.63
CA ASP A 114 6.52 0.92 -27.37
C ASP A 114 5.43 1.46 -28.31
N LEU A 115 4.27 0.81 -28.34
CA LEU A 115 3.13 1.21 -29.17
C LEU A 115 2.64 2.66 -28.92
N MET A 116 2.94 3.26 -27.77
CA MET A 116 2.63 4.67 -27.49
C MET A 116 3.73 5.65 -27.94
N GLY A 117 4.82 5.13 -28.52
CA GLY A 117 5.96 5.92 -29.01
C GLY A 117 7.04 6.18 -27.96
N ASN A 118 6.88 5.69 -26.72
CA ASN A 118 7.89 5.88 -25.69
C ASN A 118 9.08 4.97 -25.95
N LYS A 119 10.27 5.50 -25.75
CA LYS A 119 11.51 4.80 -26.04
C LYS A 119 11.96 3.97 -24.83
N HIS A 120 12.25 2.69 -25.07
CA HIS A 120 12.76 1.79 -24.05
C HIS A 120 13.93 0.96 -24.59
N TYR A 121 14.71 0.42 -23.66
CA TYR A 121 15.64 -0.65 -23.98
C TYR A 121 14.93 -1.99 -23.82
N TYR A 122 15.13 -2.87 -24.78
CA TYR A 122 14.59 -4.21 -24.85
C TYR A 122 15.73 -5.20 -24.90
N TYR A 123 15.52 -6.37 -24.29
CA TYR A 123 16.46 -7.47 -24.30
C TYR A 123 15.84 -8.66 -25.04
N ARG A 124 16.50 -9.11 -26.11
CA ARG A 124 16.14 -10.30 -26.87
C ARG A 124 16.49 -11.53 -26.05
N PHE A 125 15.48 -12.32 -25.71
CA PHE A 125 15.68 -13.57 -24.97
C PHE A 125 15.38 -14.81 -25.83
N TYR A 126 14.77 -14.63 -27.00
CA TYR A 126 14.48 -15.71 -27.94
C TYR A 126 14.75 -15.25 -29.37
N ASN A 127 15.41 -16.11 -30.15
CA ASN A 127 15.69 -15.91 -31.57
C ASN A 127 15.84 -17.27 -32.26
N GLU A 128 14.74 -17.86 -32.68
CA GLU A 128 14.73 -19.14 -33.40
C GLU A 128 13.63 -19.14 -34.45
N ASN A 129 13.85 -19.83 -35.58
CA ASN A 129 12.88 -19.98 -36.66
C ASN A 129 12.31 -18.66 -37.21
N GLY A 130 13.11 -17.58 -37.16
CA GLY A 130 12.69 -16.25 -37.60
C GLY A 130 11.77 -15.50 -36.62
N ILE A 131 11.54 -16.06 -35.43
CA ILE A 131 10.78 -15.41 -34.36
C ILE A 131 11.78 -14.78 -33.37
N GLU A 132 11.68 -13.46 -33.21
CA GLU A 132 12.43 -12.73 -32.19
C GLU A 132 11.49 -12.25 -31.07
N LEU A 133 11.83 -12.59 -29.83
CA LEU A 133 11.07 -12.16 -28.66
C LEU A 133 11.94 -11.39 -27.68
N TYR A 134 11.32 -10.36 -27.10
CA TYR A 134 11.98 -9.39 -26.26
C TYR A 134 11.26 -9.22 -24.92
N THR A 135 12.00 -8.82 -23.91
CA THR A 135 11.47 -8.28 -22.65
C THR A 135 12.01 -6.86 -22.46
N MET A 136 11.28 -6.01 -21.74
CA MET A 136 11.80 -4.69 -21.38
C MET A 136 13.02 -4.84 -20.46
N GLU A 137 14.08 -4.06 -20.69
CA GLU A 137 15.33 -4.13 -19.95
C GLU A 137 15.14 -4.02 -18.43
N LYS A 138 14.30 -3.06 -17.99
CA LYS A 138 14.00 -2.84 -16.57
C LYS A 138 13.18 -3.96 -15.94
N LYS A 139 12.61 -4.85 -16.76
CA LYS A 139 11.77 -5.99 -16.36
C LYS A 139 12.33 -7.31 -16.89
N ARG A 140 13.65 -7.39 -17.16
CA ARG A 140 14.30 -8.63 -17.65
C ARG A 140 14.01 -9.85 -16.77
N GLU A 141 13.85 -9.61 -15.47
CA GLU A 141 13.57 -10.64 -14.45
C GLU A 141 12.10 -11.07 -14.42
N PHE A 142 11.22 -10.29 -15.05
CA PHE A 142 9.77 -10.47 -15.07
C PHE A 142 9.31 -10.56 -16.51
N PHE A 143 9.27 -11.78 -17.06
CA PHE A 143 8.68 -12.04 -18.37
C PHE A 143 7.14 -11.87 -18.35
N GLN A 144 6.60 -10.85 -17.67
CA GLN A 144 5.16 -10.58 -17.64
C GLN A 144 4.64 -10.16 -19.03
N THR A 145 5.50 -9.64 -19.90
CA THR A 145 5.08 -9.21 -21.23
C THR A 145 6.14 -9.63 -22.22
N VAL A 146 5.73 -10.37 -23.26
CA VAL A 146 6.57 -10.66 -24.41
C VAL A 146 6.42 -9.52 -25.41
N TYR A 147 7.53 -9.00 -25.89
CA TYR A 147 7.54 -7.99 -26.93
C TYR A 147 7.97 -8.60 -28.26
N ILE A 148 7.23 -8.27 -29.31
CA ILE A 148 7.51 -8.68 -30.69
C ILE A 148 7.80 -7.42 -31.51
N PRO A 149 8.91 -7.39 -32.28
CA PRO A 149 9.21 -6.26 -33.13
C PRO A 149 8.21 -6.20 -34.29
N CYS A 150 7.65 -5.01 -34.55
CA CYS A 150 6.73 -4.76 -35.64
C CYS A 150 6.84 -3.29 -36.09
N ASP A 151 7.20 -3.05 -37.35
CA ASP A 151 7.27 -1.70 -37.98
C ASP A 151 7.97 -0.62 -37.13
N GLY A 152 9.07 -0.97 -36.45
CA GLY A 152 9.84 -0.05 -35.59
C GLY A 152 9.28 0.14 -34.18
N PHE A 153 8.21 -0.57 -33.84
CA PHE A 153 7.61 -0.66 -32.52
C PHE A 153 7.84 -2.02 -31.88
N MET A 154 7.66 -2.08 -30.57
CA MET A 154 7.64 -3.30 -29.77
C MET A 154 6.20 -3.55 -29.29
N VAL A 155 5.58 -4.58 -29.85
CA VAL A 155 4.21 -5.00 -29.52
C VAL A 155 4.26 -5.89 -28.30
N GLY A 156 3.71 -5.43 -27.18
CA GLY A 156 3.63 -6.22 -25.96
C GLY A 156 2.42 -7.15 -25.95
N ILE A 157 2.64 -8.41 -25.60
CA ILE A 157 1.63 -9.43 -25.33
C ILE A 157 1.76 -9.82 -23.86
N ASP A 158 0.72 -9.58 -23.07
CA ASP A 158 0.70 -9.95 -21.65
C ASP A 158 0.79 -11.49 -21.49
N GLN A 159 1.69 -11.94 -20.60
CA GLN A 159 1.99 -13.34 -20.33
C GLN A 159 0.97 -14.03 -19.42
N ARG A 160 -0.29 -13.57 -19.41
CA ARG A 160 -1.39 -14.51 -19.15
C ARG A 160 -1.36 -15.69 -20.13
N HIS A 161 -0.70 -15.51 -21.27
CA HIS A 161 -0.33 -16.56 -22.22
C HIS A 161 1.08 -17.08 -21.94
N ARG A 162 1.22 -18.41 -21.76
CA ARG A 162 2.54 -19.04 -21.57
C ARG A 162 3.39 -18.84 -22.83
N LEU A 163 4.71 -18.68 -22.70
CA LEU A 163 5.64 -18.52 -23.84
C LEU A 163 5.40 -19.57 -24.95
N GLU A 164 5.13 -20.82 -24.57
CA GLU A 164 4.79 -21.90 -25.52
C GLU A 164 3.54 -21.62 -26.35
N GLU A 165 2.52 -20.97 -25.78
CA GLU A 165 1.31 -20.58 -26.50
C GLU A 165 1.62 -19.50 -27.53
N VAL A 166 2.43 -18.50 -27.15
CA VAL A 166 2.88 -17.45 -28.07
C VAL A 166 3.67 -18.07 -29.24
N LEU A 167 4.59 -18.99 -28.96
CA LEU A 167 5.39 -19.67 -29.98
C LEU A 167 4.57 -20.57 -30.91
N LYS A 168 3.49 -21.19 -30.42
CA LYS A 168 2.56 -21.96 -31.25
C LYS A 168 1.62 -21.07 -32.06
N TRP A 169 1.24 -19.93 -31.51
CA TRP A 169 0.25 -19.02 -32.09
C TRP A 169 0.85 -18.14 -33.18
N LEU A 170 2.03 -17.55 -32.98
CA LEU A 170 2.62 -16.61 -33.95
C LEU A 170 2.74 -17.17 -35.37
N PRO A 171 3.16 -18.44 -35.58
CA PRO A 171 3.21 -19.03 -36.92
C PRO A 171 1.84 -19.21 -37.60
N THR A 172 0.74 -19.15 -36.84
CA THR A 172 -0.63 -19.31 -37.38
C THR A 172 -1.19 -18.01 -37.96
N LEU A 173 -0.52 -16.88 -37.77
CA LEU A 173 -0.98 -15.57 -38.22
C LEU A 173 -0.65 -15.35 -39.71
N GLU A 174 -1.68 -15.31 -40.55
CA GLU A 174 -1.57 -15.17 -42.01
C GLU A 174 -0.76 -13.93 -42.45
N HIS A 175 -0.79 -12.86 -41.66
CA HIS A 175 -0.07 -11.60 -41.90
C HIS A 175 0.79 -11.19 -40.70
N GLY A 176 1.21 -12.17 -39.89
CA GLY A 176 1.99 -11.95 -38.67
C GLY A 176 1.25 -11.09 -37.64
N ILE A 177 2.01 -10.59 -36.66
CA ILE A 177 1.46 -9.79 -35.56
C ILE A 177 0.81 -8.49 -36.04
N ARG A 178 1.31 -7.89 -37.13
CA ARG A 178 0.77 -6.67 -37.73
C ARG A 178 -0.68 -6.86 -38.19
N GLY A 179 -0.95 -7.93 -38.94
CA GLY A 179 -2.29 -8.20 -39.44
C GLY A 179 -3.28 -8.55 -38.34
N GLU A 180 -2.82 -9.23 -37.28
CA GLU A 180 -3.66 -9.47 -36.11
C GLU A 180 -4.03 -8.17 -35.39
N ILE A 181 -3.07 -7.25 -35.22
CA ILE A 181 -3.34 -5.92 -34.66
C ILE A 181 -4.34 -5.16 -35.52
N GLU A 182 -4.16 -5.16 -36.83
CA GLU A 182 -5.08 -4.52 -37.77
C GLU A 182 -6.49 -5.10 -37.68
N ARG A 183 -6.62 -6.43 -37.60
CA ARG A 183 -7.90 -7.14 -37.42
C ARG A 183 -8.59 -6.73 -36.10
N VAL A 184 -7.88 -6.77 -34.98
CA VAL A 184 -8.43 -6.44 -33.65
C VAL A 184 -8.79 -4.94 -33.56
N PHE A 185 -7.97 -4.08 -34.14
CA PHE A 185 -8.23 -2.65 -34.20
C PHE A 185 -9.49 -2.35 -35.02
N ASN A 186 -9.62 -2.91 -36.22
CA ASN A 186 -10.80 -2.72 -37.07
C ASN A 186 -12.09 -3.20 -36.40
N GLN A 187 -12.07 -4.37 -35.74
CA GLN A 187 -13.20 -4.85 -34.94
C GLN A 187 -13.60 -3.90 -33.80
N SER A 188 -12.65 -3.12 -33.27
CA SER A 188 -12.94 -2.12 -32.25
C SER A 188 -13.49 -0.82 -32.85
N MET A 189 -13.02 -0.45 -34.04
CA MET A 189 -13.52 0.71 -34.79
C MET A 189 -14.92 0.50 -35.38
N GLU A 190 -15.30 -0.73 -35.71
CA GLU A 190 -16.65 -1.06 -36.20
C GLU A 190 -17.75 -0.90 -35.14
N ALA A 191 -17.39 -0.98 -33.86
CA ALA A 191 -18.33 -0.90 -32.74
C ALA A 191 -18.22 0.47 -32.03
N PRO A 192 -19.26 1.34 -32.10
CA PRO A 192 -19.19 2.72 -31.60
C PRO A 192 -19.06 2.83 -30.07
N ASP A 193 -19.39 1.77 -29.35
CA ASP A 193 -19.29 1.66 -27.89
C ASP A 193 -18.00 0.97 -27.42
N ARG A 194 -17.20 0.44 -28.35
CA ARG A 194 -15.96 -0.26 -28.05
C ARG A 194 -14.77 0.67 -28.15
N TRP A 195 -13.92 0.63 -27.13
CA TRP A 195 -12.69 1.40 -27.10
C TRP A 195 -11.68 0.84 -28.11
N ALA A 196 -11.21 1.69 -29.02
CA ALA A 196 -10.12 1.37 -29.94
C ALA A 196 -8.76 1.60 -29.27
N ASP A 197 -7.86 0.62 -29.34
CA ASP A 197 -6.53 0.73 -28.73
C ASP A 197 -5.68 1.79 -29.44
N LEU A 198 -5.25 2.81 -28.70
CA LEU A 198 -4.47 3.94 -29.24
C LEU A 198 -3.04 3.53 -29.61
N GLY A 199 -2.48 2.51 -28.98
CA GLY A 199 -1.18 1.96 -29.34
C GLY A 199 -1.24 1.23 -30.67
N PHE A 200 -2.29 0.43 -30.90
CA PHE A 200 -2.55 -0.18 -32.20
C PHE A 200 -2.80 0.89 -33.27
N ALA A 201 -3.58 1.91 -32.95
CA ALA A 201 -3.80 3.04 -33.84
C ALA A 201 -2.49 3.74 -34.25
N ASN A 202 -1.56 3.91 -33.30
CA ASN A 202 -0.26 4.53 -33.56
C ASN A 202 0.61 3.66 -34.49
N LEU A 203 0.65 2.34 -34.27
CA LEU A 203 1.33 1.39 -35.17
C LEU A 203 0.77 1.45 -36.59
N LEU A 204 -0.56 1.56 -36.72
CA LEU A 204 -1.27 1.57 -38.01
C LEU A 204 -1.32 2.96 -38.66
N GLY A 205 -0.80 4.01 -38.02
CA GLY A 205 -0.87 5.38 -38.51
C GLY A 205 -2.27 6.00 -38.49
N ARG A 206 -3.17 5.48 -37.65
CA ARG A 206 -4.60 5.87 -37.54
C ARG A 206 -4.94 6.49 -36.18
N TYR A 207 -3.96 7.11 -35.52
CA TYR A 207 -4.10 7.63 -34.15
C TYR A 207 -5.24 8.65 -34.01
N GLU A 208 -5.31 9.65 -34.90
CA GLU A 208 -6.36 10.67 -34.84
C GLU A 208 -7.77 10.10 -35.10
N GLU A 209 -7.86 9.07 -35.96
CA GLU A 209 -9.12 8.37 -36.22
C GLU A 209 -9.61 7.62 -34.98
N ALA A 210 -8.73 6.87 -34.32
CA ALA A 210 -9.04 6.17 -33.07
C ALA A 210 -9.40 7.15 -31.94
N LYS A 211 -8.72 8.30 -31.88
CA LYS A 211 -9.00 9.36 -30.90
C LYS A 211 -10.39 9.94 -31.12
N ALA A 212 -10.79 10.20 -32.36
CA ALA A 212 -12.12 10.67 -32.70
C ALA A 212 -13.21 9.64 -32.34
N HIS A 213 -12.98 8.36 -32.66
CA HIS A 213 -13.87 7.25 -32.28
C HIS A 213 -14.04 7.13 -30.76
N ASN A 214 -12.96 7.26 -30.01
CA ASN A 214 -12.94 7.11 -28.55
C ASN A 214 -13.49 8.34 -27.79
N ALA A 215 -13.56 9.52 -28.42
CA ALA A 215 -13.99 10.76 -27.79
C ALA A 215 -15.37 10.68 -27.09
N PRO A 216 -16.45 10.16 -27.71
CA PRO A 216 -17.74 10.02 -27.04
C PRO A 216 -17.69 9.05 -25.85
N ILE A 217 -16.94 7.94 -25.97
CA ILE A 217 -16.77 6.95 -24.89
C ILE A 217 -16.03 7.59 -23.70
N ALA A 218 -14.98 8.37 -23.96
CA ALA A 218 -14.23 9.09 -22.94
C ALA A 218 -15.10 10.14 -22.23
N ALA A 219 -15.90 10.91 -22.98
CA ALA A 219 -16.79 11.91 -22.42
C ALA A 219 -17.86 11.29 -21.50
N GLU A 220 -18.43 10.16 -21.88
CA GLU A 220 -19.40 9.44 -21.04
C GLU A 220 -18.76 8.89 -19.77
N ARG A 221 -17.57 8.27 -19.87
CA ARG A 221 -16.84 7.79 -18.69
C ARG A 221 -16.50 8.92 -17.72
N GLN A 222 -16.16 10.10 -18.25
CA GLN A 222 -15.88 11.28 -17.44
C GLN A 222 -17.14 11.75 -16.70
N ARG A 223 -18.28 11.90 -17.39
CA ARG A 223 -19.56 12.27 -16.77
C ARG A 223 -19.92 11.33 -15.62
N GLN A 224 -19.84 10.03 -15.84
CA GLN A 224 -20.13 9.04 -14.80
C GLN A 224 -19.15 9.11 -13.61
N ALA A 225 -17.87 9.45 -13.86
CA ALA A 225 -16.90 9.64 -12.80
C ALA A 225 -17.20 10.91 -11.99
N ASP A 226 -17.62 11.99 -12.64
CA ASP A 226 -18.01 13.25 -12.02
C ASP A 226 -19.26 13.08 -11.16
N GLU A 227 -20.28 12.39 -11.67
CA GLU A 227 -21.49 12.06 -10.92
C GLU A 227 -21.19 11.22 -9.68
N ARG A 228 -20.33 10.19 -9.79
CA ARG A 228 -19.91 9.39 -8.64
C ARG A 228 -19.15 10.22 -7.60
N ARG A 229 -18.28 11.12 -8.04
CA ARG A 229 -17.55 12.04 -7.14
C ARG A 229 -18.50 12.98 -6.41
N ALA A 230 -19.41 13.62 -7.12
CA ALA A 230 -20.41 14.51 -6.53
C ALA A 230 -21.31 13.76 -5.52
N GLN A 231 -21.75 12.54 -5.82
CA GLN A 231 -22.52 11.71 -4.89
C GLN A 231 -21.73 11.35 -3.62
N GLN A 232 -20.43 11.08 -3.77
CA GLN A 232 -19.55 10.79 -2.64
C GLN A 232 -19.35 12.03 -1.76
N GLU A 233 -19.09 13.20 -2.36
CA GLU A 233 -18.93 14.46 -1.65
C GLU A 233 -20.18 14.82 -0.84
N VAL A 234 -21.37 14.71 -1.44
CA VAL A 234 -22.65 14.96 -0.74
C VAL A 234 -22.81 14.00 0.45
N ARG A 235 -22.48 12.71 0.28
CA ARG A 235 -22.56 11.73 1.36
C ARG A 235 -21.57 12.02 2.47
N GLU A 236 -20.34 12.39 2.13
CA GLU A 236 -19.30 12.75 3.11
C GLU A 236 -19.69 14.01 3.89
N GLN A 237 -20.26 15.01 3.22
CA GLN A 237 -20.80 16.21 3.86
C GLN A 237 -21.96 15.88 4.81
N GLN A 238 -22.90 15.02 4.39
CA GLN A 238 -24.01 14.59 5.26
C GLN A 238 -23.49 13.85 6.50
N LEU A 239 -22.57 12.90 6.33
CA LEU A 239 -21.95 12.18 7.45
C LEU A 239 -21.17 13.11 8.38
N ALA A 240 -20.49 14.13 7.84
CA ALA A 240 -19.79 15.13 8.64
C ALA A 240 -20.77 15.99 9.44
N GLN A 241 -21.86 16.46 8.81
CA GLN A 241 -22.92 17.21 9.47
C GLN A 241 -23.60 16.40 10.57
N GLU A 242 -23.94 15.13 10.32
CA GLU A 242 -24.52 14.23 11.33
C GLU A 242 -23.56 14.00 12.50
N ARG A 243 -22.26 13.80 12.22
CA ARG A 243 -21.24 13.64 13.26
C ARG A 243 -21.09 14.90 14.11
N GLN A 244 -21.11 16.08 13.48
CA GLN A 244 -21.03 17.35 14.18
C GLN A 244 -22.29 17.60 15.02
N ALA A 245 -23.48 17.43 14.45
CA ALA A 245 -24.74 17.58 15.18
C ALA A 245 -24.84 16.62 16.37
N ARG A 246 -24.38 15.37 16.21
CA ARG A 246 -24.30 14.38 17.29
C ARG A 246 -23.31 14.82 18.39
N TYR A 247 -22.16 15.37 17.99
CA TYR A 247 -21.17 15.92 18.92
C TYR A 247 -21.77 17.09 19.71
N ASP A 248 -22.29 18.11 19.02
CA ASP A 248 -22.84 19.33 19.64
C ASP A 248 -24.00 19.02 20.57
N SER A 249 -24.89 18.09 20.17
CA SER A 249 -26.02 17.66 20.99
C SER A 249 -25.56 16.95 22.26
N ALA A 250 -24.53 16.11 22.17
CA ALA A 250 -24.04 15.36 23.31
C ALA A 250 -23.24 16.22 24.30
N ILE A 251 -22.54 17.25 23.80
CA ILE A 251 -21.90 18.27 24.65
C ILE A 251 -22.97 19.07 25.39
N ARG A 252 -23.96 19.63 24.68
CA ARG A 252 -25.06 20.41 25.31
C ARG A 252 -25.86 19.59 26.31
N GLU A 253 -26.17 18.33 26.00
CA GLU A 253 -26.83 17.41 26.93
C GLU A 253 -26.01 17.23 28.21
N ALA A 254 -24.70 17.01 28.08
CA ALA A 254 -23.82 16.80 29.22
C ALA A 254 -23.64 18.06 30.07
N GLU A 255 -23.50 19.24 29.46
CA GLU A 255 -23.47 20.53 30.17
C GLU A 255 -24.76 20.75 30.97
N GLY A 256 -25.93 20.52 30.34
CA GLY A 256 -27.23 20.62 30.99
C GLY A 256 -27.41 19.64 32.14
N ASP A 257 -26.97 18.39 31.97
CA ASP A 257 -27.03 17.37 33.01
C ASP A 257 -26.08 17.69 34.18
N ILE A 258 -24.90 18.25 33.92
CA ILE A 258 -24.00 18.76 34.97
C ILE A 258 -24.71 19.84 35.78
N MET A 259 -25.31 20.84 35.13
CA MET A 259 -25.98 21.94 35.83
C MET A 259 -27.25 21.52 36.55
N ALA A 260 -27.92 20.46 36.07
CA ALA A 260 -29.06 19.85 36.76
C ALA A 260 -28.65 18.91 37.92
N GLY A 261 -27.36 18.71 38.16
CA GLY A 261 -26.83 17.80 39.18
C GLY A 261 -27.07 16.32 38.91
N LYS A 262 -27.27 15.97 37.63
CA LYS A 262 -27.38 14.59 37.14
C LYS A 262 -26.01 13.99 36.90
N GLU A 263 -25.96 12.67 36.84
CA GLU A 263 -24.74 11.95 36.53
C GLU A 263 -24.48 11.92 35.03
N VAL A 264 -23.29 12.34 34.61
CA VAL A 264 -22.83 12.27 33.22
C VAL A 264 -21.84 11.12 33.06
N ILE A 265 -22.20 10.17 32.20
CA ILE A 265 -21.37 9.00 31.89
C ILE A 265 -20.34 9.37 30.83
N ASN A 266 -19.09 8.96 31.05
CA ASN A 266 -17.99 9.13 30.11
C ASN A 266 -18.06 8.13 28.95
N ARG A 267 -19.12 8.24 28.13
CA ARG A 267 -19.32 7.45 26.92
C ARG A 267 -18.46 7.96 25.77
N GLU A 268 -18.29 7.14 24.75
CA GLU A 268 -17.62 7.55 23.50
C GLU A 268 -18.58 8.29 22.56
N ILE A 269 -18.10 9.38 21.98
CA ILE A 269 -18.77 10.17 20.93
C ILE A 269 -17.76 10.38 19.80
N ASN A 270 -18.11 9.91 18.60
CA ASN A 270 -17.21 9.94 17.43
C ASN A 270 -15.82 9.32 17.73
N GLY A 271 -15.78 8.25 18.54
CA GLY A 271 -14.54 7.56 18.94
C GLY A 271 -13.70 8.29 19.99
N LYS A 272 -14.24 9.31 20.67
CA LYS A 272 -13.55 10.08 21.72
C LYS A 272 -14.36 10.11 23.01
N SER A 273 -13.69 10.18 24.15
CA SER A 273 -14.32 10.32 25.47
C SER A 273 -15.11 11.62 25.57
N LEU A 274 -16.40 11.54 25.93
CA LEU A 274 -17.28 12.69 26.14
C LEU A 274 -16.68 13.70 27.12
N ILE A 275 -16.20 13.24 28.28
CA ILE A 275 -15.65 14.12 29.31
C ILE A 275 -14.36 14.82 28.82
N MET A 276 -13.53 14.12 28.06
CA MET A 276 -12.36 14.73 27.45
C MET A 276 -12.73 15.78 26.37
N GLN A 277 -13.83 15.57 25.64
CA GLN A 277 -14.34 16.56 24.69
C GLN A 277 -14.91 17.79 25.40
N LEU A 278 -15.63 17.63 26.52
CA LEU A 278 -16.08 18.76 27.35
C LEU A 278 -14.92 19.66 27.79
N PHE A 279 -13.85 19.07 28.33
CA PHE A 279 -12.68 19.87 28.70
C PHE A 279 -12.08 20.63 27.52
N ARG A 280 -12.05 20.02 26.33
CA ARG A 280 -11.54 20.65 25.12
C ARG A 280 -12.44 21.78 24.64
N GLU A 281 -13.75 21.59 24.67
CA GLU A 281 -14.75 22.58 24.25
C GLU A 281 -14.67 23.87 25.10
N HIS A 282 -14.33 23.73 26.38
CA HIS A 282 -14.12 24.86 27.29
C HIS A 282 -12.65 25.30 27.41
N GLU A 283 -11.78 24.85 26.50
CA GLU A 283 -10.36 25.23 26.45
C GLU A 283 -9.59 24.94 27.76
N ILE A 284 -10.01 23.93 28.52
CA ILE A 284 -9.38 23.55 29.78
C ILE A 284 -8.19 22.62 29.51
N PRO A 285 -6.94 23.05 29.81
CA PRO A 285 -5.76 22.25 29.53
C PRO A 285 -5.65 21.07 30.52
N VAL A 286 -5.88 19.85 30.02
CA VAL A 286 -5.75 18.63 30.82
C VAL A 286 -4.33 18.06 30.69
N PRO A 287 -3.60 17.78 31.79
CA PRO A 287 -2.28 17.13 31.72
C PRO A 287 -2.33 15.74 31.07
N LEU A 288 -1.31 15.39 30.27
CA LEU A 288 -1.29 14.13 29.49
C LEU A 288 -1.62 12.86 30.30
N LYS A 289 -1.07 12.73 31.52
CA LYS A 289 -1.36 11.59 32.41
C LYS A 289 -2.85 11.53 32.79
N THR A 290 -3.46 12.70 33.03
CA THR A 290 -4.87 12.83 33.36
C THR A 290 -5.76 12.60 32.14
N GLN A 291 -5.33 13.00 30.94
CA GLN A 291 -6.04 12.67 29.69
C GLN A 291 -6.17 11.15 29.52
N GLY A 292 -5.05 10.41 29.64
CA GLY A 292 -5.07 8.95 29.58
C GLY A 292 -5.93 8.32 30.66
N TRP A 293 -5.97 8.93 31.85
CA TRP A 293 -6.83 8.47 32.94
C TRP A 293 -8.32 8.71 32.65
N ILE A 294 -8.69 9.90 32.16
CA ILE A 294 -10.07 10.21 31.77
C ILE A 294 -10.53 9.24 30.67
N ILE A 295 -9.71 8.99 29.66
CA ILE A 295 -10.07 8.12 28.54
C ILE A 295 -10.26 6.66 28.99
N ASN A 296 -9.35 6.15 29.83
CA ASN A 296 -9.30 4.70 30.10
C ASN A 296 -9.89 4.27 31.44
N SER A 297 -10.07 5.19 32.39
CA SER A 297 -10.42 4.85 33.78
C SER A 297 -11.68 5.53 34.27
N LEU A 298 -11.99 6.75 33.83
CA LEU A 298 -13.16 7.49 34.30
C LEU A 298 -14.45 6.90 33.73
N HIS A 299 -15.41 6.61 34.61
CA HIS A 299 -16.74 6.09 34.25
C HIS A 299 -17.79 7.20 34.19
N SER A 300 -17.87 8.07 35.20
CA SER A 300 -18.89 9.12 35.25
C SER A 300 -18.51 10.24 36.22
N ILE A 301 -19.13 11.41 36.04
CA ILE A 301 -19.00 12.60 36.90
C ILE A 301 -20.38 13.11 37.32
N ARG A 302 -20.46 13.77 38.46
CA ARG A 302 -21.69 14.40 38.97
C ARG A 302 -21.33 15.66 39.77
N TYR A 303 -21.99 16.75 39.44
CA TYR A 303 -21.90 18.01 40.17
C TYR A 303 -23.08 18.14 41.14
N GLU A 304 -22.87 18.73 42.30
CA GLU A 304 -23.94 19.06 43.25
C GLU A 304 -24.10 20.59 43.31
N PRO A 305 -25.10 21.18 42.62
CA PRO A 305 -25.25 22.64 42.53
C PRO A 305 -25.52 23.34 43.88
N GLN A 306 -25.98 22.59 44.89
CA GLN A 306 -26.37 23.16 46.19
C GLN A 306 -25.18 23.53 47.08
N ASN A 307 -24.10 22.74 47.01
CA ASN A 307 -22.88 22.89 47.83
C ASN A 307 -21.63 23.12 46.97
N GLY A 308 -21.73 22.97 45.64
CA GLY A 308 -20.61 23.11 44.71
C GLY A 308 -19.66 21.91 44.69
N GLU A 309 -20.06 20.77 45.27
CA GLU A 309 -19.21 19.57 45.34
C GLU A 309 -19.26 18.75 44.04
N TRP A 310 -18.17 18.01 43.81
CA TRP A 310 -18.04 17.10 42.68
C TRP A 310 -17.88 15.67 43.19
N HIS A 311 -18.46 14.73 42.46
CA HIS A 311 -18.25 13.30 42.63
C HIS A 311 -17.92 12.68 41.27
N TYR A 312 -17.05 11.66 41.25
CA TYR A 312 -16.80 10.88 40.05
C TYR A 312 -16.58 9.41 40.37
N ARG A 313 -16.92 8.55 39.41
CA ARG A 313 -16.69 7.11 39.47
C ARG A 313 -15.66 6.71 38.42
N TYR A 314 -14.83 5.73 38.74
CA TYR A 314 -13.82 5.16 37.84
C TYR A 314 -13.75 3.64 38.03
N PHE A 315 -13.23 2.94 37.02
CA PHE A 315 -13.18 1.49 37.01
C PHE A 315 -12.25 0.93 38.09
N LYS A 316 -12.65 -0.21 38.68
CA LYS A 316 -11.90 -0.89 39.74
C LYS A 316 -10.52 -1.32 39.21
N GLY A 317 -9.46 -0.99 39.94
CA GLY A 317 -8.07 -1.30 39.57
C GLY A 317 -7.28 -0.07 39.09
N SER A 318 -7.95 1.03 38.75
CA SER A 318 -7.28 2.30 38.44
C SER A 318 -6.93 3.07 39.71
N ARG A 319 -5.79 3.79 39.68
CA ARG A 319 -5.41 4.71 40.76
C ARG A 319 -6.24 5.99 40.66
N ASN A 320 -6.53 6.62 41.79
CA ASN A 320 -7.26 7.89 41.78
C ASN A 320 -6.44 9.02 41.13
N SER A 321 -7.09 9.94 40.43
CA SER A 321 -6.43 11.11 39.83
C SER A 321 -6.32 12.23 40.85
N THR A 322 -5.11 12.77 41.05
CA THR A 322 -4.86 13.88 41.96
C THR A 322 -5.27 15.25 41.40
N LYS A 323 -5.63 15.32 40.11
CA LYS A 323 -5.96 16.56 39.39
C LYS A 323 -7.42 16.67 38.96
N MET A 324 -8.20 15.61 39.14
CA MET A 324 -9.56 15.55 38.58
C MET A 324 -10.49 16.58 39.21
N PHE A 325 -10.44 16.76 40.54
CA PHE A 325 -11.28 17.75 41.21
C PHE A 325 -10.95 19.18 40.77
N ASP A 326 -9.66 19.54 40.68
CA ASP A 326 -9.23 20.85 40.18
C ASP A 326 -9.79 21.15 38.78
N LEU A 327 -9.75 20.15 37.88
CA LEU A 327 -10.25 20.25 36.52
C LEU A 327 -11.78 20.36 36.49
N LEU A 328 -12.49 19.56 37.29
CA LEU A 328 -13.95 19.60 37.37
C LEU A 328 -14.47 20.94 37.90
N SER A 329 -13.79 21.53 38.88
CA SER A 329 -14.13 22.88 39.36
C SER A 329 -13.99 23.93 38.27
N GLN A 330 -12.92 23.85 37.45
CA GLN A 330 -12.74 24.72 36.28
C GLN A 330 -13.85 24.50 35.24
N LEU A 331 -14.27 23.25 35.04
CA LEU A 331 -15.33 22.90 34.08
C LEU A 331 -16.67 23.50 34.46
N SER A 332 -17.12 23.37 35.72
CA SER A 332 -18.37 24.01 36.17
C SER A 332 -18.33 25.52 36.00
N ALA A 333 -17.20 26.16 36.33
CA ALA A 333 -17.05 27.62 36.19
C ALA A 333 -17.12 28.06 34.72
N ALA A 334 -16.47 27.32 33.81
CA ALA A 334 -16.48 27.60 32.39
C ALA A 334 -17.88 27.44 31.77
N ILE A 335 -18.62 26.37 32.11
CA ILE A 335 -20.00 26.16 31.64
C ILE A 335 -20.92 27.27 32.16
N GLN A 336 -20.83 27.63 33.44
CA GLN A 336 -21.64 28.72 34.02
C GLN A 336 -21.35 30.06 33.33
N THR A 337 -20.08 30.34 33.06
CA THR A 337 -19.67 31.57 32.35
C THR A 337 -20.26 31.61 30.94
N ARG A 338 -20.19 30.50 30.20
CA ARG A 338 -20.75 30.38 28.85
C ARG A 338 -22.28 30.56 28.83
N GLN A 339 -23.00 29.93 29.75
CA GLN A 339 -24.46 30.09 29.87
C GLN A 339 -24.88 31.54 30.17
N GLN A 340 -24.11 32.25 31.02
CA GLN A 340 -24.37 33.67 31.29
C GLN A 340 -24.21 34.54 30.04
N PHE A 341 -23.23 34.26 29.17
CA PHE A 341 -23.05 34.97 27.90
C PHE A 341 -24.17 34.66 26.89
N GLU A 342 -24.59 33.40 26.79
CA GLU A 342 -25.65 32.95 25.88
C GLU A 342 -27.03 33.51 26.30
N GLU A 343 -27.33 33.64 27.60
CA GLU A 343 -28.59 34.21 28.11
C GLU A 343 -28.67 35.74 28.02
N HIS A 344 -27.54 36.46 28.05
CA HIS A 344 -27.50 37.93 28.03
C HIS A 344 -27.28 38.53 26.62
N GLY A 345 -27.19 37.71 25.57
CA GLY A 345 -27.12 38.19 24.18
C GLY A 345 -25.89 39.05 23.86
N ALA A 346 -24.81 38.91 24.63
CA ALA A 346 -23.54 39.58 24.34
C ALA A 346 -22.63 38.61 23.56
N SER A 347 -22.36 38.92 22.30
CA SER A 347 -21.33 38.22 21.53
C SER A 347 -20.02 38.18 22.33
N PRO A 348 -19.24 37.07 22.25
CA PRO A 348 -17.90 37.06 22.80
C PRO A 348 -17.05 38.15 22.10
N PRO A 349 -16.02 38.71 22.75
CA PRO A 349 -15.10 39.60 22.06
C PRO A 349 -14.49 38.87 20.86
N ASP A 350 -14.46 39.56 19.71
CA ASP A 350 -13.90 39.07 18.46
C ASP A 350 -12.59 38.30 18.71
N SER A 351 -12.57 37.04 18.30
CA SER A 351 -11.31 36.35 18.05
C SER A 351 -10.57 37.15 16.97
N PRO A 352 -9.26 37.41 17.10
CA PRO A 352 -8.54 38.13 16.07
C PRO A 352 -8.67 37.35 14.76
N VAL A 353 -9.29 38.00 13.79
CA VAL A 353 -9.29 37.58 12.39
C VAL A 353 -7.82 37.39 12.02
N LEU A 354 -7.42 36.14 11.79
CA LEU A 354 -6.22 35.87 11.03
C LEU A 354 -6.50 36.38 9.62
N ASP A 355 -5.95 37.54 9.31
CA ASP A 355 -5.89 38.07 7.95
C ASP A 355 -5.34 36.98 7.02
N CYS A 356 -6.24 36.34 6.29
CA CYS A 356 -5.91 35.66 5.06
C CYS A 356 -5.77 36.75 4.01
N GLU A 357 -4.60 37.37 3.95
CA GLU A 357 -4.21 38.14 2.78
C GLU A 357 -4.10 37.19 1.58
N GLU A 358 -5.13 37.27 0.74
CA GLU A 358 -5.05 37.25 -0.73
C GLU A 358 -4.11 36.22 -1.37
N GLU A 359 -4.64 35.04 -1.70
CA GLU A 359 -4.29 34.41 -2.98
C GLU A 359 -4.96 35.22 -4.10
N GLN A 360 -4.24 36.22 -4.61
CA GLN A 360 -4.51 36.75 -5.94
C GLN A 360 -3.84 35.86 -6.99
N ASP A 361 -4.67 35.40 -7.91
CA ASP A 361 -4.36 34.92 -9.24
C ASP A 361 -3.04 35.47 -9.81
N MET A 362 -2.17 34.57 -10.27
CA MET A 362 -1.44 34.80 -11.51
C MET A 362 -1.40 33.51 -12.33
N GLU A 363 -2.36 33.39 -13.24
CA GLU A 363 -2.09 32.86 -14.57
C GLU A 363 -1.00 33.72 -15.24
N LEU A 364 0.09 33.06 -15.64
CA LEU A 364 0.74 33.18 -16.95
C LEU A 364 1.73 32.02 -17.17
#